data_AF-A0A9N9E0K5-F1
#
_entry.id   AF-A0A9N9E0K5-F1
#
_cell.length_a   1.000
_cell.length_b   1.000
_cell.length_c   1.000
_cell.angle_alpha   90.00
_cell.angle_beta   90.00
_cell.angle_gamma   90.00
#
_symmetry.space_group_name_H-M   'P 1'
#
loop_
_entity.id
_entity.type
_entity.pdbx_description
1 polymer ?
#
loop_
_entity_poly.entity_id
_entity_poly.type
_entity_poly.pdbx_seq_one_letter_code
_entity_poly.pdbx_strand_id
1 'polypeptide(L)'
;MSLDAANLLSRAHSASGLHVTSSVLSRRPSIYGTGEDRIVLDIGSLYIKAGFSGESRPRHIVPVYAGNMKTHWDPDFNGSGGVVKACGESCRVTGEFAELFDLEIGKYPDGLDALYDRLAHYLREIYFRYLLTDPKQRKVVLCESPMMPLTLKQLIAKVLFENLQVAYRSQITSVN
;
A
#
# COMPACT_ATOMS: atom_id res chain seq x y z
N MET A 1 -12.92 67.48 -22.95
CA MET A 1 -11.56 67.32 -23.48
C MET A 1 -10.60 67.37 -22.30
N SER A 2 -9.77 66.33 -22.20
CA SER A 2 -8.50 66.25 -21.46
C SER A 2 -8.48 66.33 -19.92
N LEU A 3 -8.37 65.15 -19.28
CA LEU A 3 -7.16 64.66 -18.56
C LEU A 3 -5.95 65.60 -18.66
N ASP A 4 -5.11 65.86 -17.66
CA ASP A 4 -4.44 65.06 -16.62
C ASP A 4 -3.46 66.09 -15.97
N ALA A 5 -2.75 65.94 -14.86
CA ALA A 5 -2.43 64.88 -13.93
C ALA A 5 -1.71 65.55 -12.75
N ALA A 6 -1.41 64.72 -11.75
CA ALA A 6 -0.21 64.76 -10.90
C ALA A 6 -0.49 65.05 -9.43
N ASN A 7 -0.53 63.92 -8.72
CA ASN A 7 0.22 63.64 -7.50
C ASN A 7 -0.02 64.55 -6.29
N LEU A 8 -0.47 63.95 -5.19
CA LEU A 8 0.42 63.59 -4.08
C LEU A 8 -0.36 62.88 -2.95
N LEU A 9 -0.11 61.57 -2.84
CA LEU A 9 0.12 60.79 -1.61
C LEU A 9 -0.69 61.10 -0.32
N SER A 10 -1.51 60.14 0.11
CA SER A 10 -1.38 59.38 1.38
C SER A 10 -2.59 58.42 1.55
N ARG A 11 -2.40 57.09 1.38
CA ARG A 11 -2.35 56.02 2.42
C ARG A 11 -3.49 56.11 3.46
N ALA A 12 -4.21 55.04 3.84
CA ALA A 12 -4.23 53.62 3.50
C ALA A 12 -5.47 52.98 4.16
N HIS A 13 -5.95 51.86 3.60
CA HIS A 13 -6.46 50.63 4.24
C HIS A 13 -7.61 50.01 3.44
N SER A 14 -7.24 49.15 2.48
CA SER A 14 -8.13 48.19 1.85
C SER A 14 -8.21 46.93 2.71
N ALA A 15 -9.40 46.59 3.21
CA ALA A 15 -9.70 45.25 3.72
C ALA A 15 -10.46 44.50 2.61
N SER A 16 -9.70 43.78 1.78
CA SER A 16 -10.22 42.98 0.67
C SER A 16 -10.31 41.51 1.08
N GLY A 17 -11.50 40.92 0.93
CA GLY A 17 -11.68 39.51 0.55
C GLY A 17 -11.50 38.46 1.65
N LEU A 18 -12.62 37.87 2.08
CA LEU A 18 -12.64 36.53 2.67
C LEU A 18 -12.17 35.51 1.63
N HIS A 19 -10.89 35.13 1.68
CA HIS A 19 -10.35 34.02 0.91
C HIS A 19 -10.61 32.73 1.70
N VAL A 20 -11.80 32.14 1.52
CA VAL A 20 -12.06 30.76 1.95
C VAL A 20 -11.19 29.85 1.10
N THR A 21 -10.09 29.36 1.67
CA THR A 21 -9.24 28.37 1.04
C THR A 21 -10.07 27.12 0.77
N SER A 22 -10.27 26.81 -0.51
CA SER A 22 -11.11 25.72 -1.02
C SER A 22 -10.57 24.30 -0.72
N SER A 23 -9.61 24.15 0.19
CA SER A 23 -8.89 22.89 0.41
C SER A 23 -9.58 21.91 1.35
N VAL A 24 -10.68 22.28 2.02
CA VAL A 24 -11.30 21.46 3.08
C VAL A 24 -12.63 20.80 2.66
N LEU A 25 -13.23 21.16 1.51
CA LEU A 25 -14.58 20.70 1.16
C LEU A 25 -14.70 19.80 -0.10
N SER A 26 -13.62 19.24 -0.65
CA SER A 26 -13.77 18.25 -1.71
C SER A 26 -12.60 17.27 -1.85
N ARG A 27 -12.34 16.46 -0.83
CA ARG A 27 -11.91 15.08 -1.11
C ARG A 27 -13.12 14.19 -0.94
N ARG A 28 -13.95 14.16 -1.98
CA ARG A 28 -14.89 13.04 -2.12
C ARG A 28 -14.03 11.78 -2.19
N PRO A 29 -14.17 10.81 -1.28
CA PRO A 29 -13.50 9.53 -1.43
C PRO A 29 -14.02 8.93 -2.73
N SER A 30 -13.18 8.92 -3.75
CA SER A 30 -13.45 8.10 -4.91
C SER A 30 -13.51 6.67 -4.39
N ILE A 31 -14.61 5.98 -4.66
CA ILE A 31 -14.80 4.54 -4.39
C ILE A 31 -13.65 3.66 -4.95
N TYR A 32 -12.86 4.21 -5.88
CA TYR A 32 -11.69 3.57 -6.51
C TYR A 32 -10.38 4.35 -6.33
N GLY A 33 -10.35 5.37 -5.47
CA GLY A 33 -9.22 6.29 -5.32
C GLY A 33 -9.04 7.16 -6.56
N THR A 34 -9.08 8.49 -6.41
CA THR A 34 -8.60 9.40 -7.45
C THR A 34 -7.15 9.04 -7.77
N GLY A 35 -6.66 9.21 -9.00
CA GLY A 35 -5.31 8.76 -9.42
C GLY A 35 -4.14 9.29 -8.58
N GLU A 36 -4.41 10.17 -7.60
CA GLU A 36 -3.43 10.69 -6.64
C GLU A 36 -3.42 9.97 -5.28
N ASP A 37 -4.43 9.15 -4.98
CA ASP A 37 -4.53 8.44 -3.70
C ASP A 37 -3.45 7.36 -3.62
N ARG A 38 -2.74 7.35 -2.48
CA ARG A 38 -1.64 6.43 -2.18
C ARG A 38 -2.22 5.13 -1.59
N ILE A 39 -1.59 4.00 -1.88
CA ILE A 39 -1.87 2.76 -1.14
C ILE A 39 -1.19 2.84 0.21
N VAL A 40 -1.91 2.58 1.29
CA VAL A 40 -1.35 2.45 2.63
C VAL A 40 -1.25 0.96 2.95
N LEU A 41 -0.04 0.51 3.31
CA LEU A 41 0.25 -0.87 3.70
C LEU A 41 0.82 -0.91 5.12
N ASP A 42 0.14 -1.61 6.03
CA ASP A 42 0.64 -1.95 7.36
C ASP A 42 1.00 -3.44 7.38
N ILE A 43 2.30 -3.73 7.37
CA ILE A 43 2.82 -5.10 7.25
C ILE A 43 3.18 -5.62 8.64
N GLY A 44 2.26 -6.39 9.24
CA GLY A 44 2.48 -7.14 10.46
C GLY A 44 2.88 -8.60 10.20
N SER A 45 3.33 -9.29 11.25
CA SER A 45 3.72 -10.69 11.16
C SER A 45 2.52 -11.64 11.02
N LEU A 46 1.32 -11.20 11.42
CA LEU A 46 0.09 -12.01 11.39
C LEU A 46 -0.95 -11.53 10.39
N TYR A 47 -0.96 -10.23 10.12
CA TYR A 47 -1.89 -9.60 9.20
C TYR A 47 -1.20 -8.48 8.43
N ILE A 48 -1.58 -8.31 7.17
CA ILE A 48 -1.29 -7.11 6.39
C ILE A 48 -2.59 -6.32 6.25
N LYS A 49 -2.58 -5.05 6.66
CA LYS A 49 -3.71 -4.15 6.45
C LYS A 49 -3.43 -3.28 5.22
N ALA A 50 -4.44 -3.11 4.37
CA ALA A 50 -4.30 -2.37 3.13
C ALA A 50 -5.53 -1.50 2.84
N GLY A 51 -5.31 -0.32 2.28
CA GLY A 51 -6.37 0.62 1.89
C GLY A 51 -5.84 1.84 1.13
N PHE A 52 -6.72 2.79 0.84
CA PHE A 52 -6.34 4.04 0.17
C PHE A 52 -6.15 5.17 1.18
N SER A 53 -5.18 6.05 0.91
CA SER A 53 -4.93 7.22 1.74
C SER A 53 -6.17 8.13 1.79
N GLY A 54 -6.57 8.53 2.99
CA GLY A 54 -7.76 9.37 3.20
C GLY A 54 -9.03 8.58 3.57
N GLU A 55 -8.99 7.25 3.52
CA GLU A 55 -10.04 6.41 4.08
C GLU A 55 -9.92 6.34 5.61
N SER A 56 -11.04 6.18 6.31
CA SER A 56 -11.09 6.15 7.79
C SER A 56 -10.70 4.81 8.40
N ARG A 57 -10.56 3.76 7.57
CA ARG A 57 -10.23 2.39 7.98
C ARG A 57 -9.57 1.64 6.82
N PRO A 58 -8.75 0.60 7.07
CA PRO A 58 -8.26 -0.25 6.00
C PRO A 58 -9.44 -0.92 5.28
N ARG A 59 -9.33 -1.08 3.96
CA ARG A 59 -10.33 -1.83 3.18
C ARG A 59 -10.22 -3.32 3.44
N HIS A 60 -8.99 -3.81 3.63
CA HIS A 60 -8.72 -5.22 3.82
C HIS A 60 -7.71 -5.44 4.95
N ILE A 61 -7.95 -6.49 5.74
CA ILE A 61 -7.04 -7.00 6.76
C ILE A 61 -6.81 -8.46 6.37
N VAL A 62 -5.67 -8.72 5.75
CA VAL A 62 -5.33 -10.00 5.14
C VAL A 62 -4.48 -10.80 6.11
N PRO A 63 -4.94 -11.97 6.58
CA PRO A 63 -4.11 -12.83 7.40
C PRO A 63 -2.91 -13.37 6.60
N VAL A 64 -1.75 -13.40 7.23
CA VAL A 64 -0.50 -13.88 6.65
C VAL A 64 0.14 -14.92 7.56
N TYR A 65 0.77 -15.92 6.95
CA TYR A 65 1.32 -17.05 7.69
C TYR A 65 2.69 -17.48 7.17
N ALA A 66 3.56 -17.98 8.06
CA ALA A 66 4.76 -18.71 7.69
C ALA A 66 4.48 -20.20 7.52
N GLY A 67 4.32 -20.59 6.28
CA GLY A 67 4.31 -22.00 5.92
C GLY A 67 4.60 -22.16 4.45
N ASN A 68 4.78 -23.41 4.03
CA ASN A 68 4.72 -23.74 2.61
C ASN A 68 3.39 -23.19 2.10
N MET A 69 3.48 -22.23 1.19
CA MET A 69 2.33 -21.72 0.45
C MET A 69 1.66 -22.94 -0.18
N LYS A 70 0.61 -23.46 0.45
CA LYS A 70 -0.03 -24.68 -0.03
C LYS A 70 -0.49 -24.39 -1.43
N THR A 71 -0.05 -25.17 -2.40
CA THR A 71 -0.53 -25.03 -3.75
C THR A 71 -1.71 -25.97 -3.94
N HIS A 72 -2.74 -25.48 -4.60
CA HIS A 72 -3.92 -26.25 -4.94
C HIS A 72 -3.97 -26.42 -6.44
N TRP A 73 -4.41 -27.59 -6.86
CA TRP A 73 -4.81 -27.81 -8.24
C TRP A 73 -6.06 -26.97 -8.52
N ASP A 74 -5.93 -25.97 -9.37
CA ASP A 74 -7.05 -25.17 -9.87
C ASP A 74 -7.46 -25.74 -11.24
N PRO A 75 -8.54 -26.52 -11.31
CA PRO A 75 -9.00 -27.11 -12.56
C PRO A 75 -9.49 -26.01 -13.52
N ASP A 76 -9.21 -26.18 -14.81
CA ASP A 76 -9.79 -25.33 -15.85
C ASP A 76 -11.33 -25.50 -15.88
N PHE A 77 -12.05 -24.57 -16.52
CA PHE A 77 -13.54 -24.56 -16.56
C PHE A 77 -14.17 -25.90 -17.02
N ASN A 78 -13.44 -26.66 -17.82
CA ASN A 78 -13.82 -27.95 -18.40
C ASN A 78 -13.26 -29.16 -17.62
N GLY A 79 -12.47 -28.96 -16.57
CA GLY A 79 -11.89 -30.02 -15.74
C GLY A 79 -10.89 -30.93 -16.46
N SER A 80 -10.59 -30.66 -17.74
CA SER A 80 -9.67 -31.44 -18.57
C SER A 80 -8.19 -31.02 -18.42
N GLY A 81 -7.95 -29.95 -17.65
CA GLY A 81 -6.65 -29.35 -17.38
C GLY A 81 -6.72 -28.55 -16.09
N GLY A 82 -5.62 -27.88 -15.75
CA GLY A 82 -5.57 -27.02 -14.57
C GLY A 82 -4.16 -26.49 -14.30
N VAL A 83 -4.08 -25.54 -13.39
CA VAL A 83 -2.82 -24.92 -12.96
C VAL A 83 -2.66 -25.08 -11.46
N VAL A 84 -1.42 -25.35 -11.03
CA VAL A 84 -1.06 -25.31 -9.62
C VAL A 84 -1.01 -23.84 -9.19
N LYS A 85 -2.01 -23.40 -8.41
CA LYS A 85 -2.05 -22.04 -7.85
C LYS A 85 -1.71 -22.05 -6.37
N ALA A 86 -1.07 -21.00 -5.91
CA ALA A 86 -0.93 -20.75 -4.48
C ALA A 86 -2.32 -20.58 -3.82
N CYS A 87 -2.49 -21.16 -2.63
CA CYS A 87 -3.68 -21.07 -1.77
C CYS A 87 -4.07 -19.59 -1.60
N GLY A 88 -5.21 -19.21 -2.18
CA GLY A 88 -5.78 -17.87 -2.06
C GLY A 88 -6.83 -17.77 -0.94
N GLU A 89 -7.64 -16.72 -0.95
CA GLU A 89 -8.68 -16.43 0.06
C GLU A 89 -9.70 -17.55 0.30
N SER A 90 -9.99 -18.34 -0.73
CA SER A 90 -10.99 -19.42 -0.68
C SER A 90 -10.49 -20.68 0.05
N CYS A 91 -9.19 -20.75 0.32
CA CYS A 91 -8.54 -21.89 0.90
C CYS A 91 -8.47 -21.72 2.43
N ARG A 92 -9.26 -22.52 3.17
CA ARG A 92 -9.15 -22.60 4.63
C ARG A 92 -7.77 -23.14 4.97
N VAL A 93 -6.88 -22.27 5.42
CA VAL A 93 -5.56 -22.66 5.91
C VAL A 93 -5.78 -23.60 7.10
N THR A 94 -5.46 -24.88 6.89
CA THR A 94 -5.45 -25.91 7.92
C THR A 94 -4.00 -26.10 8.36
N GLY A 95 -3.69 -25.84 9.63
CA GLY A 95 -2.33 -25.98 10.16
C GLY A 95 -2.12 -25.22 11.47
N GLU A 96 -0.94 -25.42 12.06
CA GLU A 96 -0.47 -24.63 13.21
C GLU A 96 -0.25 -23.17 12.80
N PHE A 97 -0.56 -22.27 13.72
CA PHE A 97 -0.36 -20.84 13.53
C PHE A 97 1.12 -20.53 13.44
N ALA A 98 1.53 -19.85 12.37
CA ALA A 98 2.92 -19.49 12.15
C ALA A 98 2.99 -18.08 11.59
N GLU A 99 3.78 -17.21 12.22
CA GLU A 99 3.90 -15.80 11.84
C GLU A 99 4.72 -15.65 10.55
N LEU A 100 4.32 -14.77 9.63
CA LEU A 100 5.00 -14.52 8.37
C LEU A 100 6.52 -14.34 8.54
N PHE A 101 6.92 -13.60 9.57
CA PHE A 101 8.30 -13.37 9.98
C PHE A 101 8.39 -13.26 11.50
N ASP A 102 9.53 -13.66 12.06
CA ASP A 102 9.95 -13.39 13.44
C ASP A 102 11.05 -12.31 13.43
N LEU A 103 11.43 -11.74 14.58
CA LEU A 103 12.52 -10.75 14.71
C LEU A 103 13.90 -11.35 14.38
N GLU A 104 14.08 -12.67 14.52
CA GLU A 104 15.32 -13.40 14.17
C GLU A 104 15.44 -13.69 12.65
N ILE A 105 15.25 -12.66 11.83
CA ILE A 105 15.30 -12.77 10.36
C ILE A 105 16.72 -13.11 9.92
N GLY A 106 16.87 -14.25 9.23
CA GLY A 106 18.17 -14.73 8.74
C GLY A 106 18.83 -15.80 9.62
N LYS A 107 18.13 -16.30 10.66
CA LYS A 107 18.56 -17.49 11.42
C LYS A 107 18.80 -18.72 10.54
N TYR A 108 18.04 -18.82 9.45
CA TYR A 108 18.13 -19.89 8.47
C TYR A 108 18.58 -19.32 7.12
N PRO A 109 19.54 -19.97 6.43
CA PRO A 109 20.07 -19.48 5.15
C PRO A 109 18.98 -19.35 4.09
N ASP A 110 18.05 -20.31 4.02
CA ASP A 110 16.96 -20.33 3.03
C ASP A 110 15.73 -19.52 3.48
N GLY A 111 15.75 -18.99 4.71
CA GLY A 111 14.59 -18.32 5.31
C GLY A 111 14.25 -16.99 4.64
N LEU A 112 15.25 -16.29 4.11
CA LEU A 112 15.09 -15.01 3.44
C LEU A 112 14.41 -15.14 2.07
N ASP A 113 14.84 -16.11 1.26
CA ASP A 113 14.25 -16.35 -0.06
C ASP A 113 12.80 -16.81 0.08
N ALA A 114 12.54 -17.75 1.00
CA ALA A 114 11.18 -18.17 1.30
C ALA A 114 10.30 -17.00 1.81
N LEU A 115 10.86 -16.07 2.58
CA LEU A 115 10.14 -14.88 3.04
C LEU A 115 9.86 -13.90 1.90
N TYR A 116 10.82 -13.73 0.98
CA TYR A 116 10.66 -12.91 -0.22
C TYR A 116 9.49 -13.42 -1.07
N ASP A 117 9.45 -14.72 -1.35
CA ASP A 117 8.39 -15.33 -2.15
C ASP A 117 7.01 -15.17 -1.49
N ARG A 118 6.94 -15.36 -0.17
CA ARG A 118 5.71 -15.15 0.61
C ARG A 118 5.25 -13.69 0.56
N LEU A 119 6.15 -12.73 0.79
CA LEU A 119 5.83 -11.30 0.70
C LEU A 119 5.37 -10.92 -0.71
N ALA A 120 6.06 -11.39 -1.75
CA ALA A 120 5.69 -11.16 -3.13
C ALA A 120 4.30 -11.73 -3.47
N HIS A 121 3.97 -12.91 -2.94
CA HIS A 121 2.63 -13.48 -3.06
C HIS A 121 1.57 -12.60 -2.41
N TYR A 122 1.68 -12.30 -1.12
CA TYR A 122 0.65 -11.54 -0.40
C TYR A 122 0.49 -10.12 -0.94
N LEU A 123 1.59 -9.43 -1.27
CA LEU A 123 1.49 -8.09 -1.83
C LEU A 123 0.84 -8.10 -3.22
N ARG A 124 1.13 -9.09 -4.06
CA ARG A 124 0.45 -9.24 -5.36
C ARG A 124 -1.05 -9.45 -5.18
N GLU A 125 -1.45 -10.30 -4.25
CA GLU A 125 -2.85 -10.54 -3.93
C GLU A 125 -3.53 -9.24 -3.47
N ILE A 126 -2.88 -8.49 -2.56
CA ILE A 126 -3.38 -7.19 -2.06
C ILE A 126 -3.65 -6.22 -3.21
N TYR A 127 -2.70 -6.04 -4.12
CA TYR A 127 -2.89 -5.10 -5.23
C TYR A 127 -3.95 -5.58 -6.23
N PHE A 128 -3.85 -6.82 -6.72
CA PHE A 128 -4.65 -7.27 -7.86
C PHE A 128 -6.01 -7.87 -7.50
N ARG A 129 -6.16 -8.44 -6.30
CA ARG A 129 -7.40 -9.11 -5.89
C ARG A 129 -8.20 -8.27 -4.90
N TYR A 130 -7.55 -7.70 -3.89
CA TYR A 130 -8.25 -6.95 -2.84
C TYR A 130 -8.49 -5.49 -3.24
N LEU A 131 -7.43 -4.79 -3.65
CA LEU A 131 -7.50 -3.37 -4.01
C LEU A 131 -7.87 -3.12 -5.48
N LEU A 132 -7.79 -4.16 -6.32
CA LEU A 132 -8.11 -4.12 -7.76
C LEU A 132 -7.40 -2.96 -8.50
N THR A 133 -6.11 -2.74 -8.19
CA THR A 133 -5.33 -1.61 -8.71
C THR A 133 -3.96 -2.05 -9.18
N ASP A 134 -3.47 -1.40 -10.25
CA ASP A 134 -2.11 -1.62 -10.74
C ASP A 134 -1.09 -0.97 -9.76
N PRO A 135 -0.15 -1.74 -9.19
CA PRO A 135 0.91 -1.19 -8.33
C PRO A 135 1.76 -0.11 -9.02
N LYS A 136 1.95 -0.19 -10.35
CA LYS A 136 2.81 0.75 -11.09
C LYS A 136 2.26 2.18 -11.14
N GLN A 137 0.94 2.31 -11.06
CA GLN A 137 0.24 3.59 -11.17
C GLN A 137 0.00 4.27 -9.82
N ARG A 138 0.27 3.56 -8.71
CA ARG A 138 -0.01 4.04 -7.36
C ARG A 138 1.28 4.24 -6.58
N LYS A 139 1.33 5.31 -5.79
CA LYS A 139 2.36 5.48 -4.76
C LYS A 139 1.98 4.62 -3.57
N VAL A 140 2.95 4.03 -2.89
CA VAL A 140 2.73 3.30 -1.63
C VAL A 140 3.27 4.09 -0.43
N VAL A 141 2.56 3.98 0.68
CA VAL A 141 2.95 4.39 2.03
C VAL A 141 3.05 3.12 2.85
N LEU A 142 4.27 2.78 3.25
CA LEU A 142 4.50 1.66 4.15
C LEU A 142 4.45 2.16 5.60
N CYS A 143 3.56 1.60 6.41
CA CYS A 143 3.55 1.73 7.85
C CYS A 143 4.46 0.65 8.43
N GLU A 144 5.65 1.06 8.89
CA GLU A 144 6.59 0.16 9.54
C GLU A 144 6.62 0.37 11.05
N SER A 145 6.87 -0.71 11.80
CA SER A 145 7.17 -0.64 13.23
C SER A 145 8.63 -0.22 13.46
N PRO A 146 8.95 0.60 14.47
CA PRO A 146 10.32 0.98 14.80
C PRO A 146 11.24 -0.22 15.07
N MET A 147 10.66 -1.33 15.57
CA MET A 147 11.40 -2.55 15.92
C MET A 147 11.58 -3.50 14.74
N MET A 148 11.09 -3.14 13.55
CA MET A 148 11.22 -3.97 12.35
C MET A 148 12.69 -4.08 11.93
N PRO A 149 13.27 -5.30 11.80
CA PRO A 149 14.66 -5.47 11.38
C PRO A 149 14.94 -4.84 10.01
N LEU A 150 16.11 -4.24 9.83
CA LEU A 150 16.50 -3.60 8.57
C LEU A 150 16.42 -4.55 7.37
N THR A 151 16.80 -5.81 7.58
CA THR A 151 16.73 -6.87 6.57
C THR A 151 15.31 -7.05 6.03
N LEU A 152 14.28 -6.97 6.89
CA LEU A 152 12.89 -7.06 6.46
C LEU A 152 12.47 -5.86 5.63
N LYS A 153 12.87 -4.65 6.06
CA LYS A 153 12.58 -3.42 5.33
C LYS A 153 13.18 -3.47 3.92
N GLN A 154 14.42 -3.93 3.82
CA GLN A 154 15.10 -4.12 2.53
C GLN A 154 14.38 -5.16 1.67
N LEU A 155 13.92 -6.28 2.26
CA LEU A 155 13.16 -7.30 1.53
C LEU A 155 11.82 -6.77 1.02
N ILE A 156 11.07 -6.06 1.86
CA ILE A 156 9.79 -5.43 1.49
C ILE A 156 10.01 -4.42 0.36
N ALA A 157 11.02 -3.56 0.48
CA ALA A 157 11.39 -2.62 -0.57
C ALA A 157 11.76 -3.33 -1.87
N LYS A 158 12.54 -4.41 -1.79
CA LYS A 158 12.90 -5.25 -2.95
C LYS A 158 11.65 -5.79 -3.64
N VAL A 159 10.70 -6.36 -2.90
CA VAL A 159 9.45 -6.86 -3.47
C VAL A 159 8.63 -5.73 -4.11
N LEU A 160 8.47 -4.59 -3.44
CA LEU A 160 7.68 -3.48 -3.96
C LEU A 160 8.28 -2.87 -5.24
N PHE A 161 9.60 -2.67 -5.29
CA PHE A 161 10.25 -1.99 -6.43
C PHE A 161 10.67 -2.94 -7.55
N GLU A 162 11.16 -4.15 -7.23
CA GLU A 162 11.63 -5.09 -8.24
C GLU A 162 10.52 -6.01 -8.75
N ASN A 163 9.67 -6.54 -7.85
CA ASN A 163 8.59 -7.46 -8.25
C ASN A 163 7.34 -6.73 -8.74
N LEU A 164 6.88 -5.72 -7.98
CA LEU A 164 5.63 -5.01 -8.26
C LEU A 164 5.82 -3.71 -9.06
N GLN A 165 7.06 -3.22 -9.18
CA GLN A 165 7.40 -2.02 -9.94
C GLN A 165 6.56 -0.79 -9.51
N VAL A 166 6.33 -0.66 -8.21
CA VAL A 166 5.53 0.44 -7.64
C VAL A 166 6.15 1.79 -8.01
N ALA A 167 5.31 2.83 -8.14
CA ALA A 167 5.75 4.16 -8.54
C ALA A 167 6.94 4.67 -7.70
N TYR A 168 7.99 5.12 -8.37
CA TYR A 168 9.29 5.53 -7.77
C TYR A 168 9.21 6.63 -6.69
N ARG A 169 8.08 7.34 -6.56
CA ARG A 169 7.84 8.38 -5.54
C ARG A 169 7.15 7.86 -4.27
N SER A 170 7.30 6.57 -3.97
CA SER A 170 6.71 5.95 -2.78
C SER A 170 7.46 6.34 -1.52
N GLN A 171 6.75 6.45 -0.38
CA GLN A 171 7.31 6.90 0.89
C GLN A 171 7.20 5.78 1.93
N ILE A 172 8.25 5.56 2.72
CA ILE A 172 8.21 4.66 3.89
C ILE A 172 8.07 5.55 5.11
N THR A 173 7.07 5.30 5.95
CA THR A 173 6.79 6.09 7.15
C THR A 173 6.73 5.18 8.36
N SER A 174 7.56 5.46 9.37
CA SER A 174 7.45 4.78 10.66
C SER A 174 6.21 5.29 11.40
N VAL A 175 5.39 4.38 11.90
CA VAL A 175 4.30 4.70 12.84
C VAL A 175 4.85 4.59 14.26
N ASN A 176 4.75 5.68 15.03
CA ASN A 176 5.13 5.74 16.45
C ASN A 176 3.95 5.38 17.35
#